data_AF-A0A0W0Z5Z2-F1
#
_entry.id   AF-A0A0W0Z5Z2-F1
#
_cell.length_a   1.000
_cell.length_b   1.000
_cell.length_c   1.000
_cell.angle_alpha   90.00
_cell.angle_beta   90.00
_cell.angle_gamma   90.00
#
_symmetry.space_group_name_H-M   'P 1'
#
loop_
_entity.id
_entity.type
_entity.pdbx_description
1 polymer ?
#
loop_
_entity_poly.entity_id
_entity_poly.type
_entity_poly.pdbx_seq_one_letter_code
_entity_poly.pdbx_strand_id
1 'polypeptide(L)'
;MRSKFFVENKTTRKEKSLEEQSPYRKFRTNLLKNTVLAITTVPAEGMALRRIFYVLEHPKAVPVPYLATLKTIGPKGLFSGPLSRSAYCLTGNFATLQGIHYFGSDYKGMFLTTLFKNSIIPVFLISNARQTGLNFSQTLSYVNTNIKYPVVHASFFFRNLVANSCLPPGFFVRNYSYQALGESNTTIPTLLGFGTSVFASTIINAFLKPFFTGAYPLSNRYMAAWQFPGIIPLLFRESASLGLIFGNTSPQKKGAALDREVDADCEENSPPAPVIK
;
A
#
# COMPACT_ATOMS: atom_id res chain seq x y z
N MET A 1 -46.87 4.33 -25.04
CA MET A 1 -45.59 3.65 -25.33
C MET A 1 -44.42 4.65 -25.46
N ARG A 2 -44.09 5.44 -24.42
CA ARG A 2 -42.94 6.38 -24.44
C ARG A 2 -42.06 6.35 -23.18
N SER A 3 -42.35 5.50 -22.19
CA SER A 3 -41.58 5.47 -20.93
C SER A 3 -40.47 4.42 -20.87
N LYS A 4 -40.44 3.41 -21.76
CA LYS A 4 -39.42 2.35 -21.70
C LYS A 4 -38.05 2.76 -22.27
N PHE A 5 -38.02 3.62 -23.30
CA PHE A 5 -36.76 4.06 -23.92
C PHE A 5 -35.92 5.06 -23.10
N PHE A 6 -36.52 5.72 -22.11
CA PHE A 6 -35.82 6.74 -21.31
C PHE A 6 -35.10 6.16 -20.08
N VAL A 7 -35.52 4.98 -19.61
CA VAL A 7 -34.91 4.29 -18.47
C VAL A 7 -33.64 3.57 -18.93
N GLU A 8 -33.69 2.88 -20.07
CA GLU A 8 -32.58 2.07 -20.60
C GLU A 8 -31.34 2.92 -20.96
N ASN A 9 -31.55 4.17 -21.40
CA ASN A 9 -30.49 5.13 -21.71
C ASN A 9 -29.87 5.81 -20.47
N LYS A 10 -30.56 5.79 -19.31
CA LYS A 10 -30.00 6.30 -18.05
C LYS A 10 -29.13 5.25 -17.37
N THR A 11 -29.52 3.99 -17.40
CA THR A 11 -28.78 2.88 -16.77
C THR A 11 -27.42 2.67 -17.45
N THR A 12 -27.39 2.60 -18.79
CA THR A 12 -26.15 2.46 -19.57
C THR A 12 -25.19 3.65 -19.44
N ARG A 13 -25.71 4.88 -19.22
CA ARG A 13 -24.88 6.07 -18.96
C ARG A 13 -24.31 6.07 -17.54
N LYS A 14 -25.07 5.59 -16.55
CA LYS A 14 -24.63 5.48 -15.16
C LYS A 14 -23.56 4.40 -15.02
N GLU A 15 -23.75 3.24 -15.64
CA GLU A 15 -22.77 2.14 -15.67
C GLU A 15 -21.47 2.55 -16.37
N LYS A 16 -21.53 3.19 -17.54
CA LYS A 16 -20.33 3.75 -18.19
C LYS A 16 -19.61 4.78 -17.31
N SER A 17 -20.35 5.61 -16.57
CA SER A 17 -19.74 6.61 -15.66
C SER A 17 -19.09 5.99 -14.41
N LEU A 18 -19.62 4.86 -13.92
CA LEU A 18 -19.07 4.10 -12.79
C LEU A 18 -17.82 3.32 -13.21
N GLU A 19 -17.86 2.71 -14.39
CA GLU A 19 -16.73 1.97 -14.97
C GLU A 19 -15.55 2.91 -15.31
N GLU A 20 -15.86 4.12 -15.77
CA GLU A 20 -14.90 5.18 -16.08
C GLU A 20 -14.23 5.82 -14.85
N GLN A 21 -14.83 5.68 -13.67
CA GLN A 21 -14.28 6.16 -12.39
C GLN A 21 -13.57 5.08 -11.57
N SER A 22 -13.50 3.83 -12.06
CA SER A 22 -12.87 2.75 -11.30
C SER A 22 -11.39 3.06 -10.99
N PRO A 23 -10.93 2.86 -9.73
CA PRO A 23 -9.52 3.04 -9.34
C PRO A 23 -8.56 2.22 -10.22
N TYR A 24 -9.03 1.09 -10.75
CA TYR A 24 -8.31 0.25 -11.73
C TYR A 24 -7.97 1.00 -13.02
N ARG A 25 -8.96 1.64 -13.65
CA ARG A 25 -8.75 2.36 -14.91
C ARG A 25 -7.81 3.54 -14.70
N LYS A 26 -7.95 4.28 -13.59
CA LYS A 26 -7.02 5.36 -13.21
C LYS A 26 -5.60 4.85 -12.95
N PHE A 27 -5.45 3.69 -12.31
CA PHE A 27 -4.15 3.08 -12.10
C PHE A 27 -3.48 2.71 -13.44
N ARG A 28 -4.24 2.12 -14.38
CA ARG A 28 -3.75 1.74 -15.71
C ARG A 28 -3.39 2.96 -16.56
N THR A 29 -4.23 3.99 -16.58
CA THR A 29 -3.95 5.22 -17.35
C THR A 29 -2.76 6.00 -16.78
N ASN A 30 -2.50 5.88 -15.47
CA ASN A 30 -1.34 6.48 -14.82
C ASN A 30 -0.16 5.49 -14.64
N LEU A 31 -0.14 4.34 -15.31
CA LEU A 31 0.89 3.30 -15.08
C LEU A 31 2.32 3.84 -15.20
N LEU A 32 2.58 4.71 -16.18
CA LEU A 32 3.89 5.34 -16.34
C LEU A 32 4.24 6.21 -15.12
N LYS A 33 3.33 7.08 -14.67
CA LYS A 33 3.52 7.91 -13.47
C LYS A 33 3.72 7.04 -12.23
N ASN A 34 2.93 5.97 -12.11
CA ASN A 34 3.01 5.03 -11.00
C ASN A 34 4.35 4.29 -10.99
N THR A 35 4.87 3.95 -12.17
CA THR A 35 6.17 3.30 -12.34
C THR A 35 7.30 4.25 -11.95
N VAL A 36 7.26 5.50 -12.43
CA VAL A 36 8.23 6.53 -12.03
C VAL A 36 8.23 6.71 -10.52
N LEU A 37 7.05 6.85 -9.91
CA LEU A 37 6.92 7.02 -8.46
C LEU A 37 7.35 5.77 -7.68
N ALA A 38 7.22 4.57 -8.25
CA ALA A 38 7.75 3.36 -7.65
C ALA A 38 9.29 3.30 -7.71
N ILE A 39 9.89 3.71 -8.83
CA ILE A 39 11.36 3.77 -9.02
C ILE A 39 11.98 4.77 -8.05
N THR A 40 11.34 5.92 -7.79
CA THR A 40 11.86 6.91 -6.83
C THR A 40 11.91 6.38 -5.40
N THR A 41 11.20 5.29 -5.08
CA THR A 41 11.30 4.64 -3.76
C THR A 41 12.55 3.78 -3.58
N VAL A 42 13.27 3.43 -4.65
CA VAL A 42 14.40 2.49 -4.61
C VAL A 42 15.53 3.00 -3.70
N PRO A 43 16.02 4.25 -3.85
CA PRO A 43 17.07 4.78 -2.98
C PRO A 43 16.67 4.78 -1.51
N ALA A 44 15.43 5.17 -1.24
CA ALA A 44 14.92 5.32 0.10
C ALA A 44 14.82 3.94 0.79
N GLU A 45 14.21 2.96 0.11
CA GLU A 45 14.09 1.61 0.65
C GLU A 45 15.46 0.94 0.88
N GLY A 46 16.39 1.07 -0.08
CA GLY A 46 17.76 0.56 0.05
C GLY A 46 18.54 1.21 1.20
N MET A 47 18.37 2.51 1.42
CA MET A 47 18.96 3.22 2.54
C MET A 47 18.38 2.78 3.89
N ALA A 48 17.05 2.65 3.99
CA ALA A 48 16.39 2.18 5.20
C ALA A 48 16.87 0.77 5.59
N LEU A 49 16.91 -0.16 4.63
CA LEU A 49 17.31 -1.54 4.89
C LEU A 49 18.74 -1.62 5.43
N ARG A 50 19.69 -0.91 4.84
CA ARG A 50 21.10 -0.96 5.27
C ARG A 50 21.30 -0.41 6.69
N ARG A 51 20.62 0.69 7.04
CA ARG A 51 20.68 1.22 8.40
C ARG A 51 20.03 0.28 9.41
N ILE A 52 18.92 -0.37 9.04
CA ILE A 52 18.27 -1.38 9.88
C ILE A 52 19.19 -2.57 10.10
N PHE A 53 19.76 -3.15 9.04
CA PHE A 53 20.67 -4.29 9.15
C PHE A 53 21.90 -3.97 9.99
N TYR A 54 22.49 -2.79 9.81
CA TYR A 54 23.61 -2.35 10.63
C TYR A 54 23.29 -2.39 12.14
N VAL A 55 22.13 -1.87 12.55
CA VAL A 55 21.73 -1.85 13.96
C VAL A 55 21.37 -3.26 14.47
N LEU A 56 20.82 -4.12 13.62
CA LEU A 56 20.53 -5.51 13.99
C LEU A 56 21.81 -6.33 14.22
N GLU A 57 22.85 -6.07 13.42
CA GLU A 57 24.18 -6.66 13.54
C GLU A 57 24.95 -6.07 14.74
N HIS A 58 24.66 -4.83 15.13
CA HIS A 58 25.32 -4.11 16.22
C HIS A 58 24.29 -3.52 17.21
N PRO A 59 23.64 -4.34 18.05
CA PRO A 59 22.45 -3.97 18.82
C PRO A 59 22.63 -2.81 19.82
N LYS A 60 23.87 -2.41 20.13
CA LYS A 60 24.18 -1.25 21.00
C LYS A 60 24.71 -0.04 20.24
N ALA A 61 24.91 -0.15 18.94
CA ALA A 61 25.41 0.94 18.12
C ALA A 61 24.27 1.88 17.71
N VAL A 62 24.60 3.17 17.62
CA VAL A 62 23.72 4.19 17.05
C VAL A 62 23.64 3.99 15.54
N PRO A 63 22.51 4.28 14.86
CA PRO A 63 22.39 4.03 13.44
C PRO A 63 23.35 4.93 12.66
N VAL A 64 24.15 4.33 11.78
CA VAL A 64 25.13 5.05 10.94
C VAL A 64 24.50 6.28 10.30
N PRO A 65 25.12 7.48 10.33
CA PRO A 65 24.58 8.66 9.68
C PRO A 65 24.23 8.41 8.21
N TYR A 66 23.20 9.07 7.68
CA TYR A 66 22.74 8.86 6.29
C TYR A 66 23.84 9.13 5.27
N LEU A 67 24.63 10.20 5.46
CA LEU A 67 25.74 10.54 4.57
C LEU A 67 26.86 9.50 4.61
N ALA A 68 27.16 8.95 5.79
CA ALA A 68 28.15 7.87 5.94
C ALA A 68 27.65 6.59 5.24
N THR A 69 26.38 6.24 5.45
CA THR A 69 25.74 5.11 4.74
C THR A 69 25.82 5.30 3.23
N LEU A 70 25.51 6.50 2.72
CA LEU A 70 25.56 6.83 1.30
C LEU A 70 26.97 6.69 0.72
N LYS A 71 27.99 7.14 1.45
CA LYS A 71 29.40 6.98 1.05
C LYS A 71 29.82 5.51 0.95
N THR A 72 29.41 4.68 1.91
CA THR A 72 29.75 3.25 1.92
C THR A 72 29.14 2.49 0.74
N ILE A 73 27.91 2.82 0.35
CA ILE A 73 27.15 2.04 -0.64
C ILE A 73 27.35 2.54 -2.07
N GLY A 74 27.64 3.83 -2.21
CA GLY A 74 27.71 4.54 -3.48
C GLY A 74 26.39 4.56 -4.29
N PRO A 75 26.37 5.27 -5.43
CA PRO A 75 25.19 5.38 -6.29
C PRO A 75 24.69 4.03 -6.82
N LYS A 76 25.60 3.12 -7.20
CA LYS A 76 25.24 1.79 -7.70
C LYS A 76 24.51 0.96 -6.65
N GLY A 77 24.98 0.98 -5.40
CA GLY A 77 24.31 0.28 -4.30
C GLY A 77 22.98 0.93 -3.92
N LEU A 78 22.86 2.25 -4.04
CA LEU A 78 21.64 2.99 -3.73
C LEU A 78 20.48 2.64 -4.68
N PHE A 79 20.78 2.43 -5.97
CA PHE A 79 19.78 2.09 -6.99
C PHE A 79 19.69 0.58 -7.28
N SER A 80 20.01 -0.28 -6.31
CA SER A 80 19.97 -1.73 -6.54
C SER A 80 18.53 -2.25 -6.63
N GLY A 81 18.28 -3.15 -7.58
CA GLY A 81 16.98 -3.83 -7.76
C GLY A 81 15.79 -2.92 -8.16
N PRO A 82 15.95 -1.94 -9.08
CA PRO A 82 14.90 -0.98 -9.36
C PRO A 82 13.68 -1.63 -10.02
N LEU A 83 13.89 -2.59 -10.92
CA LEU A 83 12.82 -3.33 -11.59
C LEU A 83 11.99 -4.15 -10.60
N SER A 84 12.64 -4.96 -9.77
CA SER A 84 11.97 -5.79 -8.77
C SER A 84 11.23 -4.96 -7.71
N ARG A 85 11.79 -3.81 -7.33
CA ARG A 85 11.12 -2.88 -6.42
C ARG A 85 9.89 -2.25 -7.06
N SER A 86 10.02 -1.81 -8.32
CA SER A 86 8.91 -1.22 -9.06
C SER A 86 7.78 -2.22 -9.23
N ALA A 87 8.10 -3.46 -9.62
CA ALA A 87 7.13 -4.55 -9.70
C ALA A 87 6.41 -4.75 -8.36
N TYR A 88 7.14 -4.88 -7.24
CA TYR A 88 6.54 -5.04 -5.92
C TYR A 88 5.63 -3.87 -5.54
N CYS A 89 6.06 -2.62 -5.71
CA CYS A 89 5.25 -1.44 -5.40
C CYS A 89 3.99 -1.38 -6.26
N LEU A 90 4.12 -1.63 -7.57
CA LEU A 90 2.99 -1.59 -8.49
C LEU A 90 1.98 -2.70 -8.16
N THR A 91 2.43 -3.94 -7.99
CA THR A 91 1.55 -5.06 -7.62
C THR A 91 0.90 -4.82 -6.25
N GLY A 92 1.65 -4.34 -5.27
CA GLY A 92 1.12 -4.07 -3.93
C GLY A 92 0.09 -2.94 -3.89
N ASN A 93 0.33 -1.86 -4.63
CA ASN A 93 -0.61 -0.74 -4.72
C ASN A 93 -1.83 -1.10 -5.55
N PHE A 94 -1.64 -1.85 -6.64
CA PHE A 94 -2.73 -2.41 -7.42
C PHE A 94 -3.65 -3.28 -6.55
N ALA A 95 -3.07 -4.23 -5.81
CA ALA A 95 -3.82 -5.09 -4.90
C ALA A 95 -4.52 -4.29 -3.79
N THR A 96 -3.92 -3.20 -3.32
CA THR A 96 -4.55 -2.32 -2.32
C THR A 96 -5.73 -1.56 -2.90
N LEU A 97 -5.58 -0.96 -4.09
CA LEU A 97 -6.67 -0.25 -4.77
C LEU A 97 -7.82 -1.20 -5.14
N GLN A 98 -7.49 -2.39 -5.63
CA GLN A 98 -8.46 -3.43 -5.91
C GLN A 98 -9.19 -3.87 -4.64
N GLY A 99 -8.46 -4.15 -3.56
CA GLY A 99 -9.05 -4.53 -2.28
C GLY A 99 -9.96 -3.45 -1.70
N ILE A 100 -9.54 -2.18 -1.73
CA ILE A 100 -10.39 -1.05 -1.30
C ILE A 100 -11.68 -0.97 -2.12
N HIS A 101 -11.58 -1.21 -3.43
CA HIS A 101 -12.73 -1.17 -4.32
C HIS A 101 -13.71 -2.33 -4.07
N TYR A 102 -13.20 -3.55 -3.93
CA TYR A 102 -14.03 -4.76 -3.79
C TYR A 102 -14.49 -5.04 -2.36
N PHE A 103 -13.61 -4.85 -1.37
CA PHE A 103 -13.88 -5.19 0.03
C PHE A 103 -14.27 -3.99 0.89
N GLY A 104 -14.06 -2.77 0.39
CA GLY A 104 -14.34 -1.55 1.13
C GLY A 104 -13.13 -0.95 1.84
N SER A 105 -13.32 0.26 2.34
CA SER A 105 -12.29 1.06 3.00
C SER A 105 -12.32 1.00 4.53
N ASP A 106 -13.24 0.19 5.09
CA ASP A 106 -13.41 -0.04 6.51
C ASP A 106 -12.40 -1.09 7.03
N TYR A 107 -12.42 -1.37 8.32
CA TYR A 107 -11.48 -2.32 8.92
C TYR A 107 -11.65 -3.75 8.38
N LYS A 108 -12.88 -4.20 8.12
CA LYS A 108 -13.15 -5.53 7.54
C LYS A 108 -12.60 -5.61 6.11
N GLY A 109 -12.86 -4.59 5.28
CA GLY A 109 -12.34 -4.50 3.93
C GLY A 109 -10.81 -4.44 3.87
N MET A 110 -10.18 -3.70 4.79
CA MET A 110 -8.72 -3.62 4.92
C MET A 110 -8.10 -4.96 5.34
N PHE A 111 -8.76 -5.70 6.22
CA PHE A 111 -8.33 -7.05 6.61
C PHE A 111 -8.38 -8.01 5.42
N LEU A 112 -9.50 -8.05 4.67
CA LEU A 112 -9.63 -8.88 3.46
C LEU A 112 -8.61 -8.48 2.39
N THR A 113 -8.37 -7.18 2.20
CA THR A 113 -7.32 -6.66 1.33
C THR A 113 -5.93 -7.16 1.74
N THR A 114 -5.69 -7.25 3.05
CA THR A 114 -4.43 -7.78 3.60
C THR A 114 -4.24 -9.24 3.26
N LEU A 115 -5.28 -10.07 3.45
CA LEU A 115 -5.26 -11.48 3.09
C LEU A 115 -4.95 -11.65 1.60
N PHE A 116 -5.61 -10.88 0.74
CA PHE A 116 -5.36 -10.91 -0.71
C PHE A 116 -3.91 -10.52 -1.05
N LYS A 117 -3.39 -9.45 -0.45
CA LYS A 117 -1.99 -9.01 -0.63
C LYS A 117 -0.99 -10.07 -0.19
N ASN A 118 -1.34 -10.98 0.72
CA ASN A 118 -0.41 -12.03 1.13
C ASN A 118 0.01 -12.96 -0.03
N SER A 119 -0.78 -13.04 -1.11
CA SER A 119 -0.42 -13.78 -2.33
C SER A 119 0.83 -13.25 -3.05
N ILE A 120 1.24 -12.00 -2.79
CA ILE A 120 2.36 -11.35 -3.52
C ILE A 120 3.71 -11.45 -2.80
N ILE A 121 3.83 -12.31 -1.78
CA ILE A 121 5.08 -12.61 -1.06
C ILE A 121 6.27 -12.90 -2.00
N PRO A 122 6.15 -13.72 -3.08
CA PRO A 122 7.28 -13.98 -3.96
C PRO A 122 7.89 -12.70 -4.52
N VAL A 123 7.06 -11.75 -4.96
CA VAL A 123 7.49 -10.47 -5.54
C VAL A 123 8.18 -9.62 -4.48
N PHE A 124 7.68 -9.62 -3.24
CA PHE A 124 8.31 -8.95 -2.10
C PHE A 124 9.70 -9.53 -1.80
N LEU A 125 9.85 -10.85 -1.74
CA LEU A 125 11.12 -11.51 -1.45
C LEU A 125 12.17 -11.23 -2.54
N ILE A 126 11.77 -11.28 -3.82
CA ILE A 126 12.63 -10.89 -4.95
C ILE A 126 13.08 -9.44 -4.79
N SER A 127 12.15 -8.52 -4.47
CA SER A 127 12.48 -7.11 -4.27
C SER A 127 13.50 -6.89 -3.17
N ASN A 128 13.37 -7.57 -2.02
CA ASN A 128 14.33 -7.45 -0.92
C ASN A 128 15.72 -7.99 -1.31
N ALA A 129 15.78 -9.20 -1.86
CA ALA A 129 17.04 -9.83 -2.27
C ALA A 129 17.81 -8.99 -3.30
N ARG A 130 17.12 -8.43 -4.28
CA ARG A 130 17.74 -7.55 -5.29
C ARG A 130 18.17 -6.20 -4.71
N GLN A 131 17.44 -5.66 -3.73
CA GLN A 131 17.83 -4.43 -3.06
C GLN A 131 19.04 -4.61 -2.13
N THR A 132 19.27 -5.82 -1.62
CA THR A 132 20.50 -6.17 -0.89
C THR A 132 21.67 -6.53 -1.81
N GLY A 133 21.50 -6.46 -3.13
CA GLY A 133 22.57 -6.67 -4.11
C GLY A 133 22.80 -8.12 -4.53
N LEU A 134 21.91 -9.06 -4.17
CA LEU A 134 22.06 -10.45 -4.58
C LEU A 134 21.89 -10.61 -6.09
N ASN A 135 22.69 -11.49 -6.72
CA ASN A 135 22.54 -11.83 -8.13
C ASN A 135 21.25 -12.67 -8.38
N PHE A 136 20.93 -12.97 -9.63
CA PHE A 136 19.66 -13.64 -9.96
C PHE A 136 19.57 -15.06 -9.36
N SER A 137 20.63 -15.85 -9.47
CA SER A 137 20.69 -17.21 -8.90
C SER A 137 20.53 -17.19 -7.37
N GLN A 138 21.26 -16.29 -6.69
CA GLN A 138 21.13 -16.08 -5.25
C GLN A 138 19.73 -15.61 -4.86
N THR A 139 19.11 -14.77 -5.68
CA THR A 139 17.73 -14.30 -5.45
C THR A 139 16.73 -15.45 -5.51
N LEU A 140 16.83 -16.32 -6.52
CA LEU A 140 15.94 -17.49 -6.62
C LEU A 140 16.12 -18.44 -5.43
N SER A 141 17.38 -18.71 -5.05
CA SER A 141 17.68 -19.53 -3.86
C SER A 141 17.11 -18.91 -2.59
N TYR A 142 17.29 -17.60 -2.40
CA TYR A 142 16.72 -16.84 -1.29
C TYR A 142 15.19 -16.97 -1.23
N VAL A 143 14.50 -16.78 -2.36
CA VAL A 143 13.03 -16.87 -2.43
C VAL A 143 12.54 -18.29 -2.13
N ASN A 144 13.12 -19.31 -2.78
CA ASN A 144 12.73 -20.71 -2.61
C ASN A 144 12.93 -21.20 -1.17
N THR A 145 13.98 -20.72 -0.51
CA THR A 145 14.25 -21.01 0.90
C THR A 145 13.25 -20.29 1.79
N ASN A 146 13.07 -18.98 1.62
CA ASN A 146 12.30 -18.16 2.55
C ASN A 146 10.78 -18.35 2.45
N ILE A 147 10.24 -18.62 1.25
CA ILE A 147 8.79 -18.75 1.04
C ILE A 147 8.15 -19.91 1.81
N LYS A 148 8.95 -20.89 2.23
CA LYS A 148 8.47 -22.08 2.95
C LYS A 148 8.27 -21.81 4.45
N TYR A 149 8.84 -20.74 5.00
CA TYR A 149 8.76 -20.49 6.44
C TYR A 149 7.48 -19.74 6.83
N PRO A 150 6.65 -20.28 7.74
CA PRO A 150 5.42 -19.61 8.19
C PRO A 150 5.66 -18.21 8.76
N VAL A 151 6.81 -17.98 9.40
CA VAL A 151 7.17 -16.67 9.95
C VAL A 151 7.27 -15.59 8.88
N VAL A 152 7.66 -15.92 7.65
CA VAL A 152 7.73 -14.97 6.53
C VAL A 152 6.33 -14.54 6.11
N HIS A 153 5.39 -15.49 6.03
CA HIS A 153 3.99 -15.22 5.72
C HIS A 153 3.32 -14.39 6.82
N ALA A 154 3.47 -14.79 8.08
CA ALA A 154 2.93 -14.04 9.21
C ALA A 154 3.50 -12.61 9.27
N SER A 155 4.82 -12.46 9.10
CA SER A 155 5.49 -11.16 9.05
C SER A 155 4.95 -10.28 7.93
N PHE A 156 4.80 -10.83 6.73
CA PHE A 156 4.30 -10.10 5.59
C PHE A 156 2.82 -9.72 5.76
N PHE A 157 2.01 -10.62 6.30
CA PHE A 157 0.62 -10.37 6.66
C PHE A 157 0.51 -9.22 7.67
N PHE A 158 1.19 -9.32 8.82
CA PHE A 158 1.14 -8.28 9.87
C PHE A 158 1.61 -6.93 9.34
N ARG A 159 2.69 -6.90 8.55
CA ARG A 159 3.14 -5.67 7.91
C ARG A 159 2.05 -5.03 7.05
N ASN A 160 1.40 -5.83 6.19
CA ASN A 160 0.35 -5.32 5.31
C ASN A 160 -0.91 -4.92 6.09
N LEU A 161 -1.27 -5.66 7.14
CA LEU A 161 -2.40 -5.35 8.01
C LEU A 161 -2.23 -3.97 8.62
N VAL A 162 -1.05 -3.74 9.18
CA VAL A 162 -0.71 -2.48 9.82
C VAL A 162 -0.58 -1.33 8.83
N ALA A 163 0.00 -1.56 7.65
CA ALA A 163 0.04 -0.54 6.61
C ALA A 163 -1.37 -0.17 6.12
N ASN A 164 -2.24 -1.17 5.95
CA ASN A 164 -3.63 -0.95 5.54
C ASN A 164 -4.44 -0.26 6.66
N SER A 165 -4.21 -0.57 7.95
CA SER A 165 -4.89 0.09 9.07
C SER A 165 -4.52 1.58 9.22
N CYS A 166 -3.45 2.04 8.58
CA CYS A 166 -3.10 3.47 8.53
C CYS A 166 -3.94 4.26 7.52
N LEU A 167 -4.66 3.58 6.60
CA LEU A 167 -5.47 4.24 5.56
C LEU A 167 -6.82 4.76 6.09
N PRO A 168 -7.62 4.00 6.88
CA PRO A 168 -8.93 4.47 7.34
C PRO A 168 -8.89 5.82 8.05
N PRO A 169 -7.96 6.11 8.99
CA PRO A 169 -7.88 7.42 9.62
C PRO A 169 -7.64 8.55 8.61
N GLY A 170 -6.81 8.33 7.59
CA GLY A 170 -6.57 9.32 6.54
C GLY A 170 -7.78 9.52 5.63
N PHE A 171 -8.50 8.45 5.27
CA PHE A 171 -9.75 8.57 4.52
C PHE A 171 -10.83 9.28 5.33
N PHE A 172 -10.91 9.02 6.64
CA PHE A 172 -11.81 9.72 7.55
C PHE A 172 -11.50 11.21 7.59
N VAL A 173 -10.24 11.59 7.86
CA VAL A 173 -9.82 13.00 7.90
C VAL A 173 -10.08 13.70 6.56
N ARG A 174 -9.81 13.04 5.43
CA ARG A 174 -10.13 13.57 4.10
C ARG A 174 -11.63 13.80 3.94
N ASN A 175 -12.45 12.78 4.20
CA ASN A 175 -13.89 12.87 3.95
C ASN A 175 -14.54 13.89 4.89
N TYR A 176 -14.15 13.91 6.16
CA TYR A 176 -14.61 14.91 7.13
C TYR A 176 -14.25 16.34 6.69
N SER A 177 -12.99 16.56 6.32
CA SER A 177 -12.53 17.90 5.89
C SER A 177 -13.20 18.33 4.57
N TYR A 178 -13.47 17.39 3.68
CA TYR A 178 -14.16 17.66 2.41
C TYR A 178 -15.59 18.16 2.65
N GLN A 179 -16.30 17.54 3.59
CA GLN A 179 -17.64 17.97 3.99
C GLN A 179 -17.61 19.32 4.74
N ALA A 180 -16.64 19.50 5.64
CA ALA A 180 -16.50 20.73 6.42
C ALA A 180 -16.17 21.96 5.54
N LEU A 181 -15.46 21.76 4.43
CA LEU A 181 -15.07 22.83 3.48
C LEU A 181 -16.07 23.04 2.33
N GLY A 182 -17.27 22.45 2.42
CA GLY A 182 -18.36 22.69 1.46
C GLY A 182 -18.24 21.95 0.13
N GLU A 183 -17.55 20.80 0.09
CA GLU A 183 -17.49 19.86 -1.05
C GLU A 183 -16.96 20.41 -2.39
N SER A 184 -16.57 21.69 -2.46
CA SER A 184 -15.98 22.32 -3.65
C SER A 184 -14.46 22.18 -3.70
N ASN A 185 -13.80 22.08 -2.54
CA ASN A 185 -12.36 21.96 -2.41
C ASN A 185 -11.95 20.49 -2.20
N THR A 186 -11.34 19.86 -3.20
CA THR A 186 -10.84 18.48 -3.11
C THR A 186 -9.38 18.39 -2.69
N THR A 187 -8.59 19.46 -2.89
CA THR A 187 -7.14 19.47 -2.68
C THR A 187 -6.78 19.45 -1.20
N ILE A 188 -7.31 20.40 -0.41
CA ILE A 188 -6.97 20.52 1.02
C ILE A 188 -7.36 19.25 1.79
N PRO A 189 -8.59 18.71 1.65
CA PRO A 189 -8.96 17.47 2.32
C PRO A 189 -8.06 16.28 1.94
N THR A 190 -7.70 16.18 0.66
CA THR A 190 -6.82 15.11 0.17
C THR A 190 -5.43 15.22 0.78
N LEU A 191 -4.88 16.43 0.89
CA LEU A 191 -3.59 16.67 1.55
C LEU A 191 -3.63 16.32 3.03
N LEU A 192 -4.70 16.68 3.75
CA LEU A 192 -4.86 16.36 5.17
C LEU A 192 -4.95 14.84 5.41
N GLY A 193 -5.77 14.14 4.61
CA GLY A 193 -5.88 12.68 4.70
C GLY A 193 -4.60 11.95 4.30
N PHE A 194 -3.92 12.46 3.26
CA PHE A 194 -2.60 11.97 2.84
C PHE A 194 -1.57 12.15 3.95
N GLY A 195 -1.44 13.36 4.51
CA GLY A 195 -0.49 13.65 5.59
C GLY A 195 -0.71 12.78 6.83
N THR A 196 -1.98 12.59 7.21
CA THR A 196 -2.36 11.70 8.31
C THR A 196 -1.90 10.25 8.06
N SER A 197 -2.18 9.73 6.86
CA SER A 197 -1.80 8.36 6.48
C SER A 197 -0.29 8.20 6.40
N VAL A 198 0.42 9.19 5.83
CA VAL A 198 1.88 9.18 5.65
C VAL A 198 2.56 9.18 7.01
N PHE A 199 2.13 10.04 7.92
CA PHE A 199 2.70 10.12 9.26
C PHE A 199 2.52 8.81 10.02
N ALA A 200 1.28 8.30 10.10
CA ALA A 200 0.98 7.04 10.76
C ALA A 200 1.75 5.86 10.15
N SER A 201 1.68 5.72 8.82
CA SER A 201 2.37 4.64 8.10
C SER A 201 3.89 4.72 8.27
N THR A 202 4.47 5.92 8.27
CA THR A 202 5.93 6.11 8.41
C THR A 202 6.40 5.67 9.78
N ILE A 203 5.76 6.14 10.85
CA ILE A 203 6.15 5.78 12.23
C ILE A 203 6.04 4.28 12.41
N ILE A 204 4.90 3.71 12.04
CA ILE A 204 4.66 2.30 12.29
C ILE A 204 5.55 1.41 11.42
N ASN A 205 5.76 1.76 10.14
CA ASN A 205 6.72 1.02 9.32
C ASN A 205 8.15 1.17 9.86
N ALA A 206 8.56 2.34 10.33
CA ALA A 206 9.90 2.53 10.87
C ALA A 206 10.12 1.69 12.14
N PHE A 207 9.10 1.56 12.98
CA PHE A 207 9.13 0.70 14.16
C PHE A 207 9.10 -0.80 13.79
N LEU A 208 8.22 -1.21 12.87
CA LEU A 208 8.01 -2.64 12.59
C LEU A 208 9.05 -3.24 11.64
N LYS A 209 9.70 -2.44 10.80
CA LYS A 209 10.59 -2.97 9.76
C LYS A 209 11.73 -3.85 10.29
N PRO A 210 12.39 -3.54 11.43
CA PRO A 210 13.36 -4.43 12.06
C PRO A 210 12.82 -5.81 12.46
N PHE A 211 11.51 -5.94 12.69
CA PHE A 211 10.87 -7.22 12.99
C PHE A 211 10.75 -8.12 11.76
N PHE A 212 10.85 -7.55 10.57
CA PHE A 212 10.65 -8.22 9.28
C PHE A 212 11.95 -8.47 8.50
N THR A 213 13.11 -8.19 9.10
CA THR A 213 14.43 -8.23 8.43
C THR A 213 15.29 -9.44 8.83
N GLY A 214 14.71 -10.64 8.86
CA GLY A 214 15.46 -11.90 9.02
C GLY A 214 15.53 -12.45 10.44
N ALA A 215 16.41 -13.42 10.67
CA ALA A 215 16.49 -14.23 11.90
C ALA A 215 17.40 -13.61 12.98
N TYR A 216 17.06 -12.40 13.44
CA TYR A 216 17.74 -11.78 14.58
C TYR A 216 17.01 -12.10 15.91
N PRO A 217 17.70 -12.09 17.07
CA PRO A 217 17.05 -12.19 18.38
C PRO A 217 16.00 -11.09 18.58
N LEU A 218 14.93 -11.39 19.33
CA LEU A 218 13.84 -10.45 19.55
C LEU A 218 14.30 -9.15 20.22
N SER A 219 15.24 -9.24 21.18
CA SER A 219 15.86 -8.09 21.86
C SER A 219 16.53 -7.13 20.87
N ASN A 220 17.33 -7.64 19.93
CA ASN A 220 17.99 -6.83 18.91
C ASN A 220 16.98 -6.13 18.01
N ARG A 221 15.88 -6.80 17.66
CA ARG A 221 14.80 -6.21 16.84
C ARG A 221 14.13 -5.05 17.56
N TYR A 222 13.81 -5.20 18.85
CA TYR A 222 13.24 -4.12 19.66
C TYR A 222 14.20 -2.92 19.78
N MET A 223 15.48 -3.18 20.05
CA MET A 223 16.48 -2.11 20.13
C MET A 223 16.63 -1.37 18.80
N ALA A 224 16.64 -2.10 17.68
CA ALA A 224 16.69 -1.49 16.35
C ALA A 224 15.41 -0.69 16.04
N ALA A 225 14.23 -1.19 16.43
CA ALA A 225 12.95 -0.52 16.24
C ALA A 225 12.90 0.82 16.98
N TRP A 226 13.37 0.85 18.23
CA TRP A 226 13.33 2.05 19.07
C TRP A 226 14.25 3.17 18.57
N GLN A 227 15.28 2.83 17.79
CA GLN A 227 16.22 3.81 17.23
C GLN A 227 15.71 4.45 15.92
N PHE A 228 14.58 4.00 15.37
CA PHE A 228 14.01 4.51 14.13
C PHE A 228 15.02 4.70 12.97
N PRO A 229 15.93 3.73 12.71
CA PRO A 229 17.06 3.90 11.80
C PRO A 229 16.65 4.17 10.34
N GLY A 230 15.40 3.88 9.98
CA GLY A 230 14.86 4.08 8.64
C GLY A 230 13.88 5.24 8.49
N ILE A 231 13.58 6.05 9.52
CA ILE A 231 12.38 6.91 9.49
C ILE A 231 12.32 7.90 8.32
N ILE A 232 13.43 8.58 7.98
CA ILE A 232 13.48 9.53 6.87
C ILE A 232 13.29 8.83 5.52
N PRO A 233 14.07 7.80 5.16
CA PRO A 233 13.84 7.10 3.89
C PRO A 233 12.45 6.46 3.83
N LEU A 234 11.92 5.97 4.95
CA LEU A 234 10.57 5.42 4.98
C LEU A 234 9.52 6.51 4.76
N LEU A 235 9.71 7.73 5.27
CA LEU A 235 8.83 8.87 4.98
C LEU A 235 8.72 9.14 3.47
N PHE A 236 9.84 9.19 2.76
CA PHE A 236 9.84 9.35 1.30
C PHE A 236 9.11 8.21 0.60
N ARG A 237 9.37 6.97 1.02
CA ARG A 237 8.73 5.77 0.45
C ARG A 237 7.22 5.75 0.67
N GLU A 238 6.76 6.07 1.89
CA GLU A 238 5.35 6.12 2.24
C GLU A 238 4.65 7.26 1.51
N SER A 239 5.29 8.43 1.40
CA SER A 239 4.76 9.56 0.64
C SER A 239 4.52 9.17 -0.83
N ALA A 240 5.46 8.46 -1.45
CA ALA A 240 5.30 7.96 -2.81
C ALA A 240 4.18 6.91 -2.91
N SER A 241 4.13 5.94 -2.01
CA SER A 241 3.16 4.83 -2.05
C SER A 241 1.73 5.32 -1.77
N LEU A 242 1.55 6.17 -0.77
CA LEU A 242 0.26 6.75 -0.42
C LEU A 242 -0.16 7.83 -1.41
N GLY A 243 0.78 8.51 -2.07
CA GLY A 243 0.48 9.42 -3.18
C GLY A 243 -0.22 8.68 -4.32
N LEU A 244 0.15 7.42 -4.57
CA LEU A 244 -0.56 6.56 -5.53
C LEU A 244 -1.97 6.22 -5.07
N ILE A 245 -2.18 5.94 -3.79
CA ILE A 245 -3.50 5.56 -3.28
C ILE A 245 -4.44 6.78 -3.25
N PHE A 246 -4.00 7.90 -2.69
CA PHE A 246 -4.80 9.12 -2.62
C PHE A 246 -4.98 9.79 -3.99
N GLY A 247 -4.00 9.72 -4.88
CA GLY A 247 -4.13 10.23 -6.26
C GLY A 247 -5.11 9.43 -7.12
N ASN A 248 -5.39 8.16 -6.77
CA ASN A 248 -6.34 7.30 -7.48
C ASN A 248 -7.69 7.16 -6.76
N THR A 249 -7.90 7.80 -5.61
CA THR A 249 -9.17 7.76 -4.85
C THR A 249 -9.75 9.17 -4.68
N SER A 250 -11.08 9.29 -4.75
CA SER A 250 -11.77 10.58 -4.56
C SER A 250 -12.37 10.69 -3.15
N PRO A 251 -12.50 11.91 -2.60
CA PRO A 251 -13.33 12.16 -1.42
C PRO A 251 -14.77 11.69 -1.66
N GLN A 252 -15.43 11.19 -0.61
CA GLN A 252 -16.84 10.80 -0.69
C GLN A 252 -17.75 11.96 -0.27
N LYS A 253 -18.80 12.21 -1.06
CA LYS A 253 -19.86 13.18 -0.75
C LYS A 253 -20.77 12.68 0.35
N LYS A 254 -21.41 13.60 1.07
CA LYS A 254 -22.43 13.27 2.07
C LYS A 254 -23.57 12.47 1.39
N GLY A 255 -23.86 11.26 1.89
CA GLY A 255 -24.90 10.35 1.35
C GLY A 255 -24.37 9.14 0.58
N ALA A 256 -23.19 9.21 -0.05
CA ALA A 256 -22.66 8.10 -0.86
C ALA A 256 -22.24 6.84 -0.05
N ALA A 257 -22.05 6.99 1.27
CA ALA A 257 -21.82 5.86 2.17
C ALA A 257 -23.13 5.15 2.54
N LEU A 258 -24.24 5.90 2.66
CA LEU A 258 -25.57 5.37 2.97
C LEU A 258 -26.12 4.57 1.78
N ASP A 259 -25.92 5.06 0.55
CA ASP A 259 -26.40 4.38 -0.65
C ASP A 259 -25.72 3.00 -0.87
N ARG A 260 -24.46 2.82 -0.44
CA ARG A 260 -23.75 1.53 -0.54
C ARG A 260 -24.21 0.50 0.51
N GLU A 261 -24.63 0.95 1.69
CA GLU A 261 -25.26 0.06 2.69
C GLU A 261 -26.63 -0.42 2.21
N VAL A 262 -27.42 0.48 1.61
CA VAL A 262 -28.75 0.13 1.08
C VAL A 262 -28.67 -0.84 -0.11
N ASP A 263 -27.70 -0.67 -1.01
CA ASP A 263 -27.54 -1.58 -2.16
C ASP A 263 -27.06 -2.99 -1.74
N ALA A 264 -26.22 -3.11 -0.70
CA ALA A 264 -25.75 -4.40 -0.19
C ALA A 264 -26.87 -5.21 0.50
N ASP A 265 -27.74 -4.54 1.26
CA ASP A 265 -28.90 -5.18 1.90
C ASP A 265 -30.00 -5.59 0.90
N CYS A 266 -30.04 -4.94 -0.27
CA CYS A 266 -30.98 -5.29 -1.35
C CYS A 266 -30.54 -6.53 -2.16
N GLU A 267 -29.24 -6.76 -2.33
CA GLU A 267 -28.74 -7.97 -3.01
C GLU A 267 -28.90 -9.24 -2.15
N GLU A 268 -28.74 -9.14 -0.82
CA GLU A 268 -28.85 -10.30 0.08
C GLU A 268 -30.31 -10.78 0.30
N ASN A 269 -31.30 -9.94 -0.06
CA ASN A 269 -32.74 -10.25 0.08
C ASN A 269 -33.49 -10.46 -1.25
N SER A 270 -32.78 -10.56 -2.37
CA SER A 270 -33.42 -10.81 -3.66
C SER A 270 -33.90 -12.28 -3.76
N PRO A 271 -35.21 -12.56 -3.91
CA PRO A 271 -35.70 -13.93 -4.02
C PRO A 271 -35.09 -14.62 -5.25
N PRO A 272 -34.75 -15.92 -5.17
CA PRO A 272 -34.14 -16.64 -6.28
C PRO A 272 -35.06 -16.58 -7.51
N ALA A 273 -34.47 -16.28 -8.67
CA ALA A 273 -35.19 -16.18 -9.92
C ALA A 273 -35.98 -17.48 -10.18
N PRO A 274 -37.25 -17.39 -10.61
CA PRO A 274 -38.05 -18.58 -10.87
C PRO A 274 -37.41 -19.38 -12.00
N VAL A 275 -37.08 -20.64 -11.70
CA VAL A 275 -36.62 -21.62 -12.68
C VAL A 275 -37.82 -21.95 -13.57
N ILE A 276 -37.85 -21.35 -14.77
CA ILE A 276 -38.81 -21.73 -15.80
C ILE A 276 -38.36 -23.10 -16.33
N LYS A 277 -39.13 -24.13 -16.00
CA LYS A 277 -39.02 -25.47 -16.60
C LYS A 277 -39.85 -25.57 -17.86
#